data_AF-A0A0B4GQQ3-F1
#
_entry.id   AF-A0A0B4GQQ3-F1
#
_cell.length_a   1.000
_cell.length_b   1.000
_cell.length_c   1.000
_cell.angle_alpha   90.00
_cell.angle_beta   90.00
_cell.angle_gamma   90.00
#
_symmetry.space_group_name_H-M   'P 1'
#
loop_
_entity.id
_entity.type
_entity.pdbx_description
1 polymer ?
#
loop_
_entity_poly.entity_id
_entity_poly.type
_entity_poly.pdbx_seq_one_letter_code
_entity_poly.pdbx_strand_id
1 'polypeptide(L)'
;MAMGALSLVNKIHNVPDFSSVHDALQMARTESKTAVESTMQALDDIKKELKQAANTSQQTLEGIRTSHEVQNETKAAASESKDIGRTVLAMMREMKNADQHNRPSPIRTYASVTAGNGLAASIRNPLNQYKAPPAQVLREIVVNIRNPLTISSLRAMNPRSLKAHVDRAIEQSGNEHIENIKTVSTNQLKSGDLSIKTASAGDMEALRQFAEDWEHRLGNGATVRIPTYGVLVHGIRTNSMDVSRFEDIRDDILQENRPFIPNAGIKYIGWLTRTSAAKTASSVIIEFTRPQDANKIIDEGLIWQGEVFQCELYDRSCRLRQCFNCQGYGHIGTQCKATMRCGYCAQEHASRECPTKSDKSVSKKCANCRGGHEAWSKQCATRKDEMAKVKAAYATRPRYHLVPQGNATINQTNPSMSTQEKAVGNNAREGVPSLAPSCVQHNRQGRSRSPTKRGQKRAISGSNLASLDDVENEVTVSTGSRRPQRTIAPSRRALEALDTNSARLHGSYKAENMDVDNRE
;
A
#
# COMPACT_ATOMS: atom_id res chain seq x y z
N MET A 1 72.25 -50.38 44.11
CA MET A 1 72.53 -49.84 42.76
C MET A 1 71.65 -50.49 41.67
N ALA A 2 70.37 -50.81 41.93
CA ALA A 2 69.50 -51.50 40.97
C ALA A 2 68.36 -50.62 40.40
N MET A 3 68.06 -49.47 41.00
CA MET A 3 66.97 -48.58 40.56
C MET A 3 67.39 -47.58 39.47
N GLY A 4 68.69 -47.32 39.30
CA GLY A 4 69.20 -46.41 38.26
C GLY A 4 69.25 -47.02 36.85
N ALA A 5 69.44 -48.34 36.75
CA ALA A 5 69.55 -49.02 35.46
C ALA A 5 68.20 -49.15 34.74
N LEU A 6 67.10 -49.37 35.47
CA LEU A 6 65.75 -49.48 34.90
C LEU A 6 65.24 -48.14 34.35
N SER A 7 65.61 -47.01 34.97
CA SER A 7 65.26 -45.68 34.45
C SER A 7 65.98 -45.32 33.15
N LEU A 8 67.15 -45.88 32.89
CA LEU A 8 67.91 -45.63 31.66
C LEU A 8 67.34 -46.47 30.50
N VAL A 9 67.01 -47.75 30.76
CA VAL A 9 66.41 -48.66 29.78
C VAL A 9 65.03 -48.15 29.30
N ASN A 10 64.21 -47.61 30.21
CA ASN A 10 62.90 -47.05 29.86
C ASN A 10 62.98 -45.71 29.09
N LYS A 11 64.11 -45.00 29.16
CA LYS A 11 64.37 -43.79 28.33
C LYS A 11 64.91 -44.14 26.95
N ILE A 12 65.62 -45.25 26.81
CA ILE A 12 66.15 -45.73 25.51
C ILE A 12 65.04 -46.35 24.64
N HIS A 13 64.01 -46.93 25.24
CA HIS A 13 62.83 -47.46 24.51
C HIS A 13 61.84 -46.40 24.02
N ASN A 14 61.97 -45.14 24.45
CA ASN A 14 61.10 -44.02 24.05
C ASN A 14 61.76 -43.06 23.04
N VAL A 15 62.86 -43.50 22.41
CA VAL A 15 63.45 -42.75 21.29
C VAL A 15 62.66 -43.12 20.03
N PRO A 16 61.96 -42.17 19.38
CA PRO A 16 61.26 -42.48 18.14
C PRO A 16 62.26 -42.99 17.11
N ASP A 17 61.91 -44.09 16.44
CA ASP A 17 62.75 -44.71 15.43
C ASP A 17 63.11 -43.66 14.36
N PHE A 18 64.40 -43.51 14.06
CA PHE A 18 64.92 -42.48 13.16
C PHE A 18 64.30 -42.60 11.75
N SER A 19 63.93 -43.83 11.35
CA SER A 19 63.18 -44.10 10.12
C SER A 19 61.82 -43.38 10.10
N SER A 20 61.05 -43.48 11.19
CA SER A 20 59.72 -42.87 11.31
C SER A 20 59.75 -41.34 11.28
N VAL A 21 60.80 -40.74 11.86
CA VAL A 21 61.01 -39.29 11.84
C VAL A 21 61.43 -38.83 10.45
N HIS A 22 62.25 -39.61 9.74
CA HIS A 22 62.64 -39.34 8.36
C HIS A 22 61.45 -39.40 7.40
N ASP A 23 60.60 -40.41 7.54
CA ASP A 23 59.40 -40.59 6.71
C ASP A 23 58.37 -39.47 6.96
N ALA A 24 58.17 -39.09 8.23
CA ALA A 24 57.31 -37.94 8.57
C ALA A 24 57.83 -36.62 7.99
N LEU A 25 59.15 -36.41 7.98
CA LEU A 25 59.78 -35.24 7.36
C LEU A 25 59.65 -35.26 5.82
N GLN A 26 59.76 -36.44 5.19
CA GLN A 26 59.51 -36.60 3.75
C GLN A 26 58.07 -36.27 3.39
N MET A 27 57.10 -36.79 4.16
CA MET A 27 55.68 -36.49 3.97
C MET A 27 55.36 -35.00 4.17
N ALA A 28 55.86 -34.39 5.24
CA ALA A 28 55.65 -32.95 5.46
C ALA A 28 56.26 -32.10 4.33
N ARG A 29 57.38 -32.54 3.76
CA ARG A 29 58.03 -31.86 2.62
C ARG A 29 57.22 -32.01 1.33
N THR A 30 56.66 -33.18 1.05
CA THR A 30 55.83 -33.39 -0.15
C THR A 30 54.51 -32.63 -0.03
N GLU A 31 53.86 -32.67 1.13
CA GLU A 31 52.65 -31.89 1.42
C GLU A 31 52.90 -30.40 1.24
N SER A 32 53.97 -29.86 1.83
CA SER A 32 54.36 -28.46 1.66
C SER A 32 54.61 -28.09 0.20
N LYS A 33 55.29 -28.97 -0.56
CA LYS A 33 55.54 -28.75 -1.99
C LYS A 33 54.23 -28.71 -2.80
N THR A 34 53.32 -29.64 -2.55
CA THR A 34 52.02 -29.69 -3.23
C THR A 34 51.14 -28.48 -2.88
N ALA A 35 51.19 -28.00 -1.63
CA ALA A 35 50.49 -26.79 -1.21
C ALA A 35 51.04 -25.55 -1.93
N VAL A 36 52.36 -25.42 -2.05
CA VAL A 36 52.99 -24.33 -2.79
C VAL A 36 52.59 -24.37 -4.27
N GLU A 37 52.66 -25.53 -4.92
CA GLU A 37 52.26 -25.70 -6.33
C GLU A 37 50.78 -25.34 -6.54
N SER A 38 49.88 -25.76 -5.64
CA SER A 38 48.45 -25.42 -5.67
C SER A 38 48.23 -23.91 -5.52
N THR A 39 48.93 -23.25 -4.60
CA THR A 39 48.82 -21.80 -4.41
C THR A 39 49.35 -21.01 -5.61
N MET A 40 50.44 -21.47 -6.24
CA MET A 40 50.97 -20.85 -7.45
C MET A 40 49.98 -20.95 -8.61
N GLN A 41 49.30 -22.09 -8.75
CA GLN A 41 48.30 -22.29 -9.79
C GLN A 41 47.06 -21.41 -9.57
N ALA A 42 46.58 -21.30 -8.33
CA ALA A 42 45.49 -20.39 -7.99
C ALA A 42 45.82 -18.92 -8.29
N LEU A 43 47.07 -18.49 -8.03
CA LEU A 43 47.52 -17.13 -8.35
C LEU A 43 47.57 -16.86 -9.86
N ASP A 44 47.98 -17.85 -10.66
CA ASP A 44 48.00 -17.72 -12.12
C ASP A 44 46.58 -17.66 -12.72
N ASP A 45 45.62 -18.37 -12.14
CA ASP A 45 44.22 -18.32 -12.59
C ASP A 45 43.57 -16.98 -12.22
N ILE A 46 43.79 -16.46 -10.99
CA ILE A 46 43.37 -15.11 -10.60
C ILE A 46 43.96 -14.05 -11.56
N LYS A 47 45.24 -14.20 -11.93
CA LYS A 47 45.90 -13.29 -12.89
C LYS A 47 45.27 -13.33 -14.28
N LYS A 48 44.82 -14.50 -14.74
CA LYS A 48 44.10 -14.63 -16.02
C LYS A 48 42.74 -13.95 -15.95
N GLU A 49 41.97 -14.18 -14.88
CA GLU A 49 40.66 -13.55 -14.67
C GLU A 49 40.79 -12.01 -14.62
N LEU A 50 41.81 -11.49 -13.93
CA LEU A 50 42.05 -10.04 -13.84
C LEU A 50 42.36 -9.42 -15.21
N LYS A 51 43.14 -10.13 -16.05
CA LYS A 51 43.42 -9.70 -17.43
C LYS A 51 42.16 -9.72 -18.29
N GLN A 52 41.32 -10.75 -18.14
CA GLN A 52 40.06 -10.83 -18.86
C GLN A 52 39.11 -9.69 -18.46
N ALA A 53 38.97 -9.42 -17.16
CA ALA A 53 38.17 -8.32 -16.64
C ALA A 53 38.66 -6.95 -17.15
N ALA A 54 39.98 -6.74 -17.22
CA ALA A 54 40.57 -5.52 -17.77
C ALA A 54 40.21 -5.33 -19.25
N ASN A 55 40.30 -6.39 -20.06
CA ASN A 55 39.94 -6.35 -21.49
C ASN A 55 38.44 -6.05 -21.70
N THR A 56 37.56 -6.69 -20.92
CA THR A 56 36.11 -6.42 -20.98
C THR A 56 35.77 -4.99 -20.58
N SER A 57 36.46 -4.45 -19.58
CA SER A 57 36.30 -3.05 -19.16
C SER A 57 36.71 -2.07 -20.27
N GLN A 58 37.83 -2.32 -20.95
CA GLN A 58 38.27 -1.51 -22.10
C GLN A 58 37.27 -1.55 -23.26
N GLN A 59 36.76 -2.73 -23.62
CA GLN A 59 35.72 -2.86 -24.66
C GLN A 59 34.44 -2.11 -24.29
N THR A 60 34.06 -2.11 -23.01
CA THR A 60 32.88 -1.38 -22.53
C THR A 60 33.07 0.14 -22.63
N LEU A 61 34.26 0.63 -22.31
CA LEU A 61 34.63 2.05 -22.45
C LEU A 61 34.60 2.52 -23.91
N GLU A 62 35.08 1.71 -24.85
CA GLU A 62 35.00 2.00 -26.28
C GLU A 62 33.55 2.00 -26.79
N GLY A 63 32.71 1.07 -26.32
CA GLY A 63 31.28 1.05 -26.61
C GLY A 63 30.53 2.29 -26.09
N ILE A 64 30.91 2.80 -24.92
CA ILE A 64 30.36 4.05 -24.36
C ILE A 64 30.80 5.25 -25.19
N ARG A 65 32.08 5.29 -25.61
CA ARG A 65 32.63 6.40 -26.41
C ARG A 65 31.95 6.49 -27.78
N THR A 66 31.80 5.38 -28.48
CA THR A 66 31.10 5.32 -29.77
C THR A 66 29.63 5.69 -29.65
N SER A 67 28.95 5.25 -28.59
CA SER A 67 27.56 5.63 -28.31
C SER A 67 27.40 7.13 -28.05
N HIS A 68 28.38 7.76 -27.40
CA HIS A 68 28.37 9.21 -27.14
C HIS A 68 28.58 10.03 -28.43
N GLU A 69 29.41 9.53 -29.36
CA GLU A 69 29.60 10.13 -30.70
C GLU A 69 28.27 10.17 -31.47
N VAL A 70 27.57 9.03 -31.56
CA VAL A 70 26.25 8.89 -32.23
C VAL A 70 25.18 9.76 -31.54
N GLN A 71 25.24 9.91 -30.21
CA GLN A 71 24.31 10.77 -29.47
C GLN A 71 24.54 12.26 -29.76
N ASN A 72 25.76 12.68 -30.07
CA ASN A 72 26.05 14.08 -30.42
C ASN A 72 25.58 14.40 -31.85
N GLU A 73 25.77 13.48 -32.80
CA GLU A 73 25.26 13.63 -34.17
C GLU A 73 23.72 13.71 -34.22
N THR A 74 23.03 12.87 -33.44
CA THR A 74 21.55 12.91 -33.35
C THR A 74 21.02 14.18 -32.69
N LYS A 75 21.75 14.76 -31.72
CA LYS A 75 21.40 16.07 -31.13
C LYS A 75 21.58 17.21 -32.12
N ALA A 76 22.62 17.18 -32.97
CA ALA A 76 22.85 18.17 -34.02
C ALA A 76 21.74 18.14 -35.08
N ALA A 77 21.36 16.95 -35.56
CA ALA A 77 20.24 16.78 -36.50
C ALA A 77 18.89 17.22 -35.89
N ALA A 78 18.69 17.01 -34.58
CA ALA A 78 17.49 17.44 -33.87
C ALA A 78 17.43 18.97 -33.66
N SER A 79 18.56 19.67 -33.50
CA SER A 79 18.57 21.14 -33.49
C SER A 79 18.22 21.71 -34.85
N GLU A 80 18.75 21.14 -35.94
CA GLU A 80 18.46 21.58 -37.30
C GLU A 80 16.96 21.42 -37.64
N SER A 81 16.35 20.30 -37.24
CA SER A 81 14.90 20.07 -37.39
C SER A 81 14.04 21.06 -36.59
N LYS A 82 14.51 21.55 -35.43
CA LYS A 82 13.79 22.57 -34.64
C LYS A 82 13.82 23.93 -35.31
N ASP A 83 14.93 24.29 -35.95
CA ASP A 83 15.03 25.57 -36.65
C ASP A 83 14.21 25.57 -37.93
N ILE A 84 14.17 24.45 -38.67
CA ILE A 84 13.22 24.25 -39.79
C ILE A 84 11.77 24.42 -39.30
N GLY A 85 11.41 23.80 -38.17
CA GLY A 85 10.08 23.94 -37.58
C GLY A 85 9.72 25.37 -37.15
N ARG A 86 10.71 26.16 -36.68
CA ARG A 86 10.51 27.58 -36.36
C ARG A 86 10.26 28.41 -37.61
N THR A 87 10.99 28.15 -38.70
CA THR A 87 10.82 28.84 -39.98
C THR A 87 9.45 28.56 -40.59
N VAL A 88 9.00 27.30 -40.56
CA VAL A 88 7.64 26.91 -41.02
C VAL A 88 6.55 27.59 -40.18
N LEU A 89 6.72 27.68 -38.86
CA LEU A 89 5.78 28.38 -37.98
C LEU A 89 5.76 29.90 -38.19
N ALA A 90 6.89 30.49 -38.58
CA ALA A 90 6.95 31.91 -38.96
C ALA A 90 6.17 32.17 -40.25
N MET A 91 6.38 31.35 -41.28
CA MET A 91 5.63 31.41 -42.55
C MET A 91 4.12 31.20 -42.34
N MET A 92 3.72 30.25 -41.47
CA MET A 92 2.31 30.03 -41.13
C MET A 92 1.66 31.23 -40.42
N ARG A 93 2.42 31.99 -39.61
CA ARG A 93 1.90 33.23 -38.98
C ARG A 93 1.73 34.35 -39.99
N GLU A 94 2.61 34.46 -40.97
CA GLU A 94 2.47 35.43 -42.05
C GLU A 94 1.23 35.13 -42.91
N MET A 95 0.99 33.85 -43.24
CA MET A 95 -0.23 33.42 -43.92
C MET A 95 -1.50 33.70 -43.11
N LYS A 96 -1.45 33.57 -41.78
CA LYS A 96 -2.60 33.83 -40.89
C LYS A 96 -2.88 35.32 -40.69
N ASN A 97 -1.86 36.17 -40.82
CA ASN A 97 -2.03 37.63 -40.74
C ASN A 97 -2.62 38.21 -42.04
N ALA A 98 -2.43 37.53 -43.17
CA ALA A 98 -3.02 37.92 -44.46
C ALA A 98 -4.54 37.70 -44.54
N ASP A 99 -5.14 36.91 -43.64
CA ASP A 99 -6.54 36.47 -43.73
C ASP A 99 -7.50 37.17 -42.73
N GLN A 100 -7.09 38.33 -42.16
CA GLN A 100 -7.88 39.07 -41.16
C GLN A 100 -8.85 40.13 -41.73
N HIS A 101 -9.33 39.98 -42.97
CA HIS A 101 -10.41 40.81 -43.54
C HIS A 101 -11.62 39.98 -43.99
N ASN A 102 -12.23 39.22 -43.07
CA ASN A 102 -13.70 39.06 -43.00
C ASN A 102 -14.14 38.35 -41.70
N ARG A 103 -15.10 38.94 -40.98
CA ARG A 103 -15.71 38.49 -39.70
C ARG A 103 -16.77 37.37 -39.92
N PRO A 104 -17.31 36.61 -38.91
CA PRO A 104 -17.76 37.07 -37.57
C PRO A 104 -17.58 36.09 -36.36
N SER A 105 -18.08 36.54 -35.19
CA SER A 105 -17.94 36.11 -33.78
C SER A 105 -18.12 34.61 -33.42
N PRO A 106 -17.52 34.11 -32.30
CA PRO A 106 -17.50 32.68 -32.01
C PRO A 106 -18.75 32.19 -31.26
N ILE A 107 -19.33 31.12 -31.80
CA ILE A 107 -20.34 30.28 -31.15
C ILE A 107 -19.67 29.51 -29.99
N ARG A 108 -20.25 29.60 -28.80
CA ARG A 108 -19.88 28.82 -27.61
C ARG A 108 -19.93 27.31 -27.93
N THR A 109 -18.76 26.69 -28.05
CA THR A 109 -18.63 25.24 -28.30
C THR A 109 -18.43 24.51 -26.97
N TYR A 110 -18.92 23.26 -26.88
CA TYR A 110 -18.80 22.35 -25.72
C TYR A 110 -17.37 22.28 -25.13
N ALA A 111 -16.33 22.44 -25.96
CA ALA A 111 -14.92 22.50 -25.55
C ALA A 111 -14.57 23.68 -24.62
N SER A 112 -15.30 24.79 -24.68
CA SER A 112 -15.08 25.95 -23.81
C SER A 112 -15.58 25.74 -22.38
N VAL A 113 -16.50 24.80 -22.17
CA VAL A 113 -16.99 24.40 -20.84
C VAL A 113 -16.00 23.47 -20.15
N THR A 114 -15.24 22.67 -20.90
CA THR A 114 -14.18 21.78 -20.38
C THR A 114 -12.89 22.52 -20.04
N ALA A 115 -12.60 23.66 -20.68
CA ALA A 115 -11.42 24.47 -20.38
C ALA A 115 -11.54 25.32 -19.09
N GLY A 116 -12.77 25.59 -18.62
CA GLY A 116 -13.03 26.33 -17.38
C GLY A 116 -12.81 25.53 -16.09
N ASN A 117 -12.77 24.19 -16.19
CA ASN A 117 -12.49 23.31 -15.07
C ASN A 117 -11.00 22.96 -15.06
N GLY A 118 -10.22 23.82 -14.40
CA GLY A 118 -8.78 23.68 -14.25
C GLY A 118 -8.34 22.28 -13.80
N LEU A 119 -7.48 21.68 -14.61
CA LEU A 119 -6.35 20.82 -14.24
C LEU A 119 -6.54 19.90 -13.01
N ALA A 120 -7.43 18.91 -13.14
CA ALA A 120 -7.28 17.69 -12.37
C ALA A 120 -6.16 16.84 -13.01
N ALA A 121 -4.91 17.10 -12.62
CA ALA A 121 -3.81 16.20 -12.92
C ALA A 121 -4.05 14.88 -12.18
N SER A 122 -4.65 13.91 -12.88
CA SER A 122 -4.83 12.54 -12.41
C SER A 122 -3.46 11.87 -12.24
N ILE A 123 -2.88 12.01 -11.05
CA ILE A 123 -1.83 11.16 -10.52
C ILE A 123 -2.56 10.04 -9.77
N ARG A 124 -2.22 8.77 -10.03
CA ARG A 124 -2.89 7.60 -9.42
C ARG A 124 -2.70 7.63 -7.90
N ASN A 125 -3.65 8.25 -7.23
CA ASN A 125 -3.99 7.98 -5.84
C ASN A 125 -4.48 6.52 -5.79
N PRO A 126 -4.17 5.69 -4.77
CA PRO A 126 -4.81 4.39 -4.59
C PRO A 126 -6.35 4.43 -4.65
N LEU A 127 -6.96 5.62 -4.55
CA LEU A 127 -8.38 5.87 -4.81
C LEU A 127 -8.87 5.66 -6.24
N ASN A 128 -8.03 5.51 -7.25
CA ASN A 128 -8.52 5.01 -8.54
C ASN A 128 -8.93 3.54 -8.47
N GLN A 129 -8.57 2.81 -7.41
CA GLN A 129 -9.11 1.47 -7.14
C GLN A 129 -10.59 1.49 -6.73
N TYR A 130 -11.10 2.59 -6.16
CA TYR A 130 -12.51 2.70 -5.78
C TYR A 130 -13.40 3.30 -6.88
N LYS A 131 -12.81 3.79 -7.99
CA LYS A 131 -13.55 4.34 -9.15
C LYS A 131 -13.43 3.50 -10.43
N ALA A 132 -12.43 2.63 -10.53
CA ALA A 132 -12.37 1.63 -11.60
C ALA A 132 -13.34 0.48 -11.31
N PRO A 133 -13.91 -0.19 -12.33
CA PRO A 133 -14.70 -1.40 -12.12
C PRO A 133 -13.91 -2.41 -11.26
N PRO A 134 -14.53 -3.07 -10.26
CA PRO A 134 -13.83 -3.94 -9.31
C PRO A 134 -12.88 -4.94 -9.99
N ALA A 135 -13.29 -5.49 -11.14
CA ALA A 135 -12.51 -6.47 -11.89
C ALA A 135 -11.18 -5.92 -12.47
N GLN A 136 -11.08 -4.63 -12.81
CA GLN A 136 -9.84 -4.05 -13.36
C GLN A 136 -8.75 -3.86 -12.31
N VAL A 137 -9.15 -3.63 -11.06
CA VAL A 137 -8.25 -3.42 -9.93
C VAL A 137 -7.62 -4.74 -9.47
N LEU A 138 -8.40 -5.82 -9.52
CA LEU A 138 -7.98 -7.15 -9.06
C LEU A 138 -7.00 -7.84 -10.00
N ARG A 139 -6.76 -7.32 -11.21
CA ARG A 139 -5.82 -7.88 -12.20
C ARG A 139 -4.65 -6.95 -12.49
N GLU A 140 -4.50 -5.89 -11.71
CA GLU A 140 -3.45 -4.89 -11.92
C GLU A 140 -2.42 -4.93 -10.80
N ILE A 141 -1.16 -5.07 -11.18
CA ILE A 141 0.01 -4.95 -10.31
C ILE A 141 0.80 -3.70 -10.71
N VAL A 142 1.24 -2.94 -9.70
CA VAL A 142 2.03 -1.72 -9.89
C VAL A 142 3.44 -1.99 -9.41
N VAL A 143 4.43 -1.64 -10.22
CA VAL A 143 5.85 -1.72 -9.84
C VAL A 143 6.38 -0.31 -9.76
N ASN A 144 6.83 0.08 -8.56
CA ASN A 144 7.48 1.36 -8.35
C ASN A 144 8.90 1.30 -8.91
N ILE A 145 9.29 2.31 -9.68
CA ILE A 145 10.66 2.42 -10.19
C ILE A 145 11.23 3.72 -9.69
N ARG A 146 12.27 3.62 -8.85
CA ARG A 146 12.91 4.80 -8.25
C ARG A 146 14.10 5.30 -9.03
N ASN A 147 14.76 4.43 -9.80
CA ASN A 147 15.95 4.80 -10.54
C ASN A 147 15.59 5.58 -11.83
N PRO A 148 16.08 6.83 -12.01
CA PRO A 148 15.73 7.66 -13.15
C PRO A 148 16.25 7.13 -14.49
N LEU A 149 17.37 6.40 -14.50
CA LEU A 149 17.92 5.76 -15.70
C LEU A 149 17.00 4.61 -16.15
N THR A 150 16.58 3.77 -15.20
CA THR A 150 15.60 2.70 -15.46
C THR A 150 14.29 3.28 -15.98
N ILE A 151 13.75 4.34 -15.36
CA ILE A 151 12.54 5.02 -15.84
C ILE A 151 12.70 5.47 -17.30
N SER A 152 13.83 6.08 -17.64
CA SER A 152 14.09 6.62 -18.99
C SER A 152 14.26 5.51 -20.02
N SER A 153 14.98 4.45 -19.68
CA SER A 153 15.15 3.26 -20.52
C SER A 153 13.82 2.57 -20.82
N LEU A 154 13.01 2.34 -19.79
CA LEU A 154 11.67 1.74 -19.95
C LEU A 154 10.72 2.65 -20.75
N ARG A 155 10.87 3.98 -20.65
CA ARG A 155 10.08 4.96 -21.39
C ARG A 155 10.40 4.99 -22.89
N ALA A 156 11.65 4.71 -23.23
CA ALA A 156 12.10 4.68 -24.62
C ALA A 156 11.57 3.45 -25.37
N MET A 157 11.17 2.38 -24.65
CA MET A 157 10.59 1.19 -25.26
C MET A 157 9.17 1.44 -25.78
N ASN A 158 8.86 0.86 -26.94
CA ASN A 158 7.48 0.78 -27.40
C ASN A 158 6.65 -0.19 -26.51
N PRO A 159 5.31 -0.10 -26.50
CA PRO A 159 4.48 -0.92 -25.60
C PRO A 159 4.67 -2.44 -25.75
N ARG A 160 4.94 -2.93 -26.96
CA ARG A 160 5.15 -4.37 -27.20
C ARG A 160 6.48 -4.84 -26.62
N SER A 161 7.54 -4.06 -26.83
CA SER A 161 8.86 -4.33 -26.27
C SER A 161 8.86 -4.24 -24.74
N LEU A 162 8.14 -3.26 -24.18
CA LEU A 162 7.98 -3.10 -22.73
C LEU A 162 7.23 -4.30 -22.12
N LYS A 163 6.15 -4.76 -22.75
CA LYS A 163 5.44 -5.97 -22.34
C LYS A 163 6.36 -7.19 -22.38
N ALA A 164 7.06 -7.39 -23.50
CA ALA A 164 7.99 -8.52 -23.66
C ALA A 164 9.14 -8.48 -22.65
N HIS A 165 9.60 -7.28 -22.26
CA HIS A 165 10.59 -7.12 -21.20
C HIS A 165 10.09 -7.62 -19.84
N VAL A 166 8.85 -7.29 -19.49
CA VAL A 166 8.22 -7.80 -18.26
C VAL A 166 8.01 -9.31 -18.33
N ASP A 167 7.49 -9.82 -19.45
CA ASP A 167 7.26 -11.27 -19.61
C ASP A 167 8.57 -12.05 -19.47
N ARG A 168 9.67 -11.58 -20.07
CA ARG A 168 11.00 -12.19 -19.90
C ARG A 168 11.50 -12.12 -18.46
N ALA A 169 11.26 -11.02 -17.75
CA ALA A 169 11.65 -10.91 -16.34
C ALA A 169 10.93 -11.95 -15.46
N ILE A 170 9.65 -12.22 -15.76
CA ILE A 170 8.85 -13.23 -15.06
C ILE A 170 9.30 -14.65 -15.45
N GLU A 171 9.50 -14.92 -16.73
CA GLU A 171 9.96 -16.23 -17.25
C GLU A 171 11.35 -16.59 -16.71
N GLN A 172 12.25 -15.61 -16.61
CA GLN A 172 13.61 -15.79 -16.07
C GLN A 172 13.66 -15.83 -14.53
N SER A 173 12.51 -15.73 -13.84
CA SER A 173 12.47 -15.83 -12.38
C SER A 173 12.95 -17.19 -11.87
N GLY A 174 12.77 -18.25 -12.66
CA GLY A 174 13.08 -19.63 -12.27
C GLY A 174 12.10 -20.21 -11.25
N ASN A 175 10.95 -19.56 -11.04
CA ASN A 175 9.91 -20.01 -10.12
C ASN A 175 8.73 -20.63 -10.88
N GLU A 176 8.51 -21.93 -10.64
CA GLU A 176 7.47 -22.76 -11.28
C GLU A 176 6.05 -22.16 -11.16
N HIS A 177 5.78 -21.39 -10.11
CA HIS A 177 4.47 -20.79 -9.85
C HIS A 177 4.16 -19.58 -10.72
N ILE A 178 5.19 -18.90 -11.27
CA ILE A 178 5.03 -17.64 -12.01
C ILE A 178 5.64 -17.64 -13.40
N GLU A 179 6.59 -18.53 -13.72
CA GLU A 179 7.28 -18.56 -15.00
C GLU A 179 6.34 -18.64 -16.22
N ASN A 180 5.19 -19.30 -16.05
CA ASN A 180 4.20 -19.51 -17.10
C ASN A 180 3.17 -18.37 -17.22
N ILE A 181 3.23 -17.37 -16.32
CA ILE A 181 2.29 -16.25 -16.31
C ILE A 181 2.69 -15.24 -17.38
N LYS A 182 1.83 -15.08 -18.39
CA LYS A 182 1.97 -14.03 -19.40
C LYS A 182 1.14 -12.80 -19.03
N THR A 183 1.76 -11.63 -19.08
CA THR A 183 1.03 -10.38 -18.87
C THR A 183 0.12 -10.08 -20.05
N VAL A 184 -0.98 -9.37 -19.82
CA VAL A 184 -1.90 -8.90 -20.87
C VAL A 184 -1.43 -7.56 -21.41
N SER A 185 -1.04 -6.64 -20.53
CA SER A 185 -0.55 -5.32 -20.93
C SER A 185 0.39 -4.74 -19.88
N THR A 186 1.40 -3.99 -20.34
CA THR A 186 2.31 -3.23 -19.47
C THR A 186 2.36 -1.79 -19.96
N ASN A 187 2.15 -0.84 -19.04
CA ASN A 187 2.22 0.58 -19.32
C ASN A 187 3.08 1.30 -18.30
N GLN A 188 3.92 2.23 -18.75
CA GLN A 188 4.61 3.15 -17.85
C GLN A 188 3.73 4.37 -17.55
N LEU A 189 3.58 4.70 -16.27
CA LEU A 189 2.81 5.84 -15.80
C LEU A 189 3.60 7.14 -15.90
N LYS A 190 2.88 8.28 -15.83
CA LYS A 190 3.50 9.61 -15.77
C LYS A 190 4.44 9.81 -14.57
N SER A 191 4.26 9.00 -13.52
CA SER A 191 5.16 8.94 -12.36
C SER A 191 6.50 8.27 -12.69
N GLY A 192 6.55 7.37 -13.67
CA GLY A 192 7.70 6.50 -13.96
C GLY A 192 7.47 5.04 -13.59
N ASP A 193 6.48 4.76 -12.74
CA ASP A 193 6.10 3.41 -12.30
C ASP A 193 5.50 2.60 -13.45
N LEU A 194 5.54 1.27 -13.34
CA LEU A 194 4.86 0.36 -14.27
C LEU A 194 3.50 -0.07 -13.72
N SER A 195 2.55 -0.18 -14.64
CA SER A 195 1.22 -0.74 -14.47
C SER A 195 1.15 -1.98 -15.35
N ILE A 196 1.12 -3.14 -14.72
CA ILE A 196 1.06 -4.44 -15.39
C ILE A 196 -0.31 -5.03 -15.13
N LYS A 197 -0.97 -5.52 -16.18
CA LYS A 197 -2.24 -6.22 -16.08
C LYS A 197 -2.06 -7.69 -16.44
N THR A 198 -2.62 -8.57 -15.63
CA THR A 198 -2.63 -10.02 -15.85
C THR A 198 -3.96 -10.49 -16.44
N ALA A 199 -4.00 -11.75 -16.87
CA ALA A 199 -5.23 -12.35 -17.40
C ALA A 199 -6.24 -12.62 -16.28
N SER A 200 -5.76 -13.14 -15.14
CA SER A 200 -6.57 -13.47 -13.97
C SER A 200 -6.11 -12.74 -12.70
N ALA A 201 -7.01 -12.67 -11.70
CA ALA A 201 -6.66 -12.15 -10.37
C ALA A 201 -5.74 -13.11 -9.60
N GLY A 202 -5.80 -14.42 -9.89
CA GLY A 202 -4.89 -15.41 -9.32
C GLY A 202 -3.46 -15.20 -9.80
N ASP A 203 -3.27 -14.96 -11.09
CA ASP A 203 -1.95 -14.67 -11.69
C ASP A 203 -1.32 -13.43 -11.05
N MET A 204 -2.16 -12.40 -10.82
CA MET A 204 -1.74 -11.15 -10.20
C MET A 204 -1.28 -11.39 -8.76
N GLU A 205 -2.01 -12.21 -8.00
CA GLU A 205 -1.66 -12.55 -6.62
C GLU A 205 -0.38 -13.39 -6.56
N ALA A 206 -0.20 -14.37 -7.47
CA ALA A 206 1.02 -15.15 -7.59
C ALA A 206 2.24 -14.24 -7.88
N LEU A 207 2.11 -13.31 -8.84
CA LEU A 207 3.18 -12.34 -9.14
C LEU A 207 3.49 -11.40 -7.96
N ARG A 208 2.51 -11.08 -7.11
CA ARG A 208 2.75 -10.32 -5.87
C ARG A 208 3.45 -11.15 -4.81
N GLN A 209 3.03 -12.39 -4.63
CA GLN A 209 3.57 -13.29 -3.62
C GLN A 209 5.05 -13.58 -3.88
N PHE A 210 5.41 -13.78 -5.15
CA PHE A 210 6.77 -14.08 -5.60
C PHE A 210 7.46 -12.85 -6.20
N ALA A 211 7.13 -11.65 -5.72
CA ALA A 211 7.65 -10.38 -6.26
C ALA A 211 9.18 -10.33 -6.32
N GLU A 212 9.85 -10.81 -5.26
CA GLU A 212 11.31 -10.75 -5.11
C GLU A 212 12.05 -11.50 -6.22
N ASP A 213 11.44 -12.54 -6.79
CA ASP A 213 12.06 -13.43 -7.80
C ASP A 213 12.21 -12.77 -9.19
N TRP A 214 11.37 -11.76 -9.50
CA TRP A 214 11.32 -11.15 -10.84
C TRP A 214 11.44 -9.63 -10.86
N GLU A 215 11.09 -8.92 -9.77
CA GLU A 215 10.99 -7.45 -9.80
C GLU A 215 12.33 -6.77 -10.11
N HIS A 216 13.42 -7.30 -9.56
CA HIS A 216 14.77 -6.76 -9.73
C HIS A 216 15.26 -6.88 -11.19
N ARG A 217 14.74 -7.85 -11.94
CA ARG A 217 15.09 -8.10 -13.36
C ARG A 217 14.49 -7.06 -14.29
N LEU A 218 13.47 -6.31 -13.85
CA LEU A 218 12.93 -5.18 -14.62
C LEU A 218 13.93 -4.02 -14.73
N GLY A 219 14.87 -3.94 -13.79
CA GLY A 219 15.93 -2.95 -13.72
C GLY A 219 16.12 -2.42 -12.31
N ASN A 220 17.24 -1.72 -12.11
CA ASN A 220 17.62 -1.23 -10.79
C ASN A 220 16.53 -0.34 -10.17
N GLY A 221 16.23 -0.57 -8.90
CA GLY A 221 15.25 0.20 -8.13
C GLY A 221 13.78 -0.06 -8.51
N ALA A 222 13.50 -1.15 -9.24
CA ALA A 222 12.16 -1.68 -9.42
C ALA A 222 11.73 -2.47 -8.18
N THR A 223 10.55 -2.16 -7.65
CA THR A 223 9.95 -2.83 -6.48
C THR A 223 8.45 -2.94 -6.66
N VAL A 224 7.89 -4.13 -6.52
CA VAL A 224 6.46 -4.39 -6.58
C VAL A 224 5.78 -3.66 -5.44
N ARG A 225 4.73 -2.90 -5.78
CA ARG A 225 3.92 -2.19 -4.81
C ARG A 225 2.92 -3.14 -4.18
N ILE A 226 3.28 -3.65 -3.01
CA ILE A 226 2.37 -4.41 -2.14
C ILE A 226 1.29 -3.44 -1.61
N PRO A 227 -0.01 -3.78 -1.75
CA PRO A 227 -1.08 -2.95 -1.21
C PRO A 227 -1.08 -3.10 0.32
N THR A 228 -1.32 -1.99 1.00
CA THR A 228 -1.39 -1.99 2.46
C THR A 228 -2.76 -1.48 2.89
N TYR A 229 -3.27 -2.06 3.98
CA TYR A 229 -4.63 -1.88 4.46
C TYR A 229 -4.57 -1.15 5.79
N GLY A 230 -4.74 0.17 5.72
CA GLY A 230 -4.62 1.05 6.88
C GLY A 230 -5.80 0.96 7.83
N VAL A 231 -5.50 0.88 9.12
CA VAL A 231 -6.45 1.04 10.23
C VAL A 231 -6.04 2.28 11.01
N LEU A 232 -7.00 3.12 11.33
CA LEU A 232 -6.83 4.25 12.24
C LEU A 232 -7.29 3.83 13.63
N VAL A 233 -6.38 3.88 14.59
CA VAL A 233 -6.62 3.50 15.98
C VAL A 233 -6.63 4.75 16.84
N HIS A 234 -7.66 4.91 17.66
CA HIS A 234 -7.90 6.13 18.42
C HIS A 234 -7.52 6.00 19.89
N GLY A 235 -6.91 7.05 20.44
CA GLY A 235 -6.76 7.20 21.89
C GLY A 235 -5.51 6.53 22.48
N ILE A 236 -4.56 6.10 21.65
CA ILE A 236 -3.29 5.53 22.12
C ILE A 236 -2.50 6.59 22.86
N ARG A 237 -2.00 6.26 24.06
CA ARG A 237 -1.18 7.17 24.86
C ARG A 237 0.15 7.42 24.17
N THR A 238 0.55 8.67 24.04
CA THR A 238 1.73 9.07 23.25
C THR A 238 3.04 8.57 23.85
N ASN A 239 3.09 8.42 25.17
CA ASN A 239 4.22 7.85 25.90
C ASN A 239 4.24 6.31 25.90
N SER A 240 3.14 5.66 25.54
CA SER A 240 3.05 4.19 25.52
C SER A 240 3.61 3.57 24.25
N MET A 241 3.70 4.33 23.15
CA MET A 241 4.05 3.82 21.83
C MET A 241 5.10 4.71 21.15
N ASP A 242 6.35 4.27 21.18
CA ASP A 242 7.46 4.94 20.50
C ASP A 242 7.66 4.41 19.07
N VAL A 243 6.95 4.99 18.11
CA VAL A 243 6.97 4.57 16.69
C VAL A 243 8.37 4.54 16.03
N SER A 244 9.40 5.09 16.67
CA SER A 244 10.78 4.94 16.20
C SER A 244 11.31 3.51 16.39
N ARG A 245 10.82 2.80 17.42
CA ARG A 245 11.08 1.38 17.70
C ARG A 245 10.07 0.49 16.97
N PHE A 246 10.03 0.63 15.65
CA PHE A 246 9.01 0.00 14.81
C PHE A 246 8.94 -1.52 14.99
N GLU A 247 10.09 -2.21 14.98
CA GLU A 247 10.16 -3.67 15.06
C GLU A 247 9.57 -4.19 16.39
N ASP A 248 9.99 -3.62 17.52
CA ASP A 248 9.51 -4.01 18.85
C ASP A 248 8.00 -3.83 18.98
N ILE A 249 7.48 -2.65 18.62
CA ILE A 249 6.05 -2.34 18.72
C ILE A 249 5.23 -3.22 17.78
N ARG A 250 5.77 -3.50 16.58
CA ARG A 250 5.11 -4.40 15.63
C ARG A 250 4.95 -5.77 16.27
N ASP A 251 6.00 -6.30 16.86
CA ASP A 251 6.01 -7.64 17.42
C ASP A 251 5.10 -7.73 18.66
N ASP A 252 5.11 -6.71 19.53
CA ASP A 252 4.19 -6.57 20.67
C ASP A 252 2.72 -6.53 20.22
N ILE A 253 2.39 -5.71 19.21
CA ILE A 253 1.03 -5.65 18.65
C ILE A 253 0.62 -7.01 18.09
N LEU A 254 1.48 -7.66 17.31
CA LEU A 254 1.18 -8.97 16.73
C LEU A 254 1.00 -10.04 17.80
N GLN A 255 1.79 -9.98 18.87
CA GLN A 255 1.71 -10.92 19.99
C GLN A 255 0.41 -10.74 20.80
N GLU A 256 0.04 -9.52 21.17
CA GLU A 256 -1.18 -9.24 21.94
C GLU A 256 -2.47 -9.53 21.15
N ASN A 257 -2.45 -9.37 19.83
CA ASN A 257 -3.61 -9.56 18.96
C ASN A 257 -3.61 -10.94 18.25
N ARG A 258 -2.62 -11.79 18.54
CA ARG A 258 -2.45 -13.14 17.95
C ARG A 258 -3.71 -14.00 17.98
N PRO A 259 -4.58 -13.98 19.01
CA PRO A 259 -5.77 -14.84 19.06
C PRO A 259 -6.74 -14.67 17.88
N PHE A 260 -6.77 -13.50 17.25
CA PHE A 260 -7.68 -13.22 16.12
C PHE A 260 -6.99 -12.77 14.85
N ILE A 261 -5.70 -12.44 14.89
CA ILE A 261 -4.87 -12.17 13.69
C ILE A 261 -3.53 -12.95 13.72
N PRO A 262 -3.56 -14.29 13.75
CA PRO A 262 -2.38 -15.12 14.04
C PRO A 262 -1.25 -15.05 13.02
N ASN A 263 -1.57 -14.70 11.77
CA ASN A 263 -0.64 -14.65 10.63
C ASN A 263 -0.58 -13.24 10.01
N ALA A 264 -0.92 -12.21 10.78
CA ALA A 264 -0.90 -10.85 10.28
C ALA A 264 0.52 -10.35 10.05
N GLY A 265 0.67 -9.58 8.98
CA GLY A 265 1.84 -8.75 8.75
C GLY A 265 1.48 -7.28 8.87
N ILE A 266 2.34 -6.50 9.52
CA ILE A 266 2.22 -5.05 9.61
C ILE A 266 3.41 -4.43 8.87
N LYS A 267 3.13 -3.55 7.91
CA LYS A 267 4.15 -2.90 7.07
C LYS A 267 4.51 -1.50 7.54
N TYR A 268 3.62 -0.84 8.27
CA TYR A 268 3.83 0.52 8.74
C TYR A 268 3.04 0.79 10.01
N ILE A 269 3.67 1.51 10.94
CA ILE A 269 3.03 2.10 12.12
C ILE A 269 3.47 3.55 12.20
N GLY A 270 2.53 4.47 12.42
CA GLY A 270 2.89 5.87 12.58
C GLY A 270 1.75 6.75 13.06
N TRP A 271 2.11 7.80 13.79
CA TRP A 271 1.14 8.77 14.28
C TRP A 271 0.45 9.52 13.15
N LEU A 272 -0.89 9.64 13.20
CA LEU A 272 -1.67 10.40 12.21
C LEU A 272 -1.26 11.88 12.20
N THR A 273 -1.02 12.44 13.38
CA THR A 273 -0.53 13.81 13.57
C THR A 273 0.80 13.78 14.31
N ARG A 274 1.68 14.76 14.04
CA ARG A 274 2.91 14.90 14.82
C ARG A 274 2.56 15.01 16.30
N THR A 275 3.15 14.12 17.09
CA THR A 275 3.00 14.11 18.54
C THR A 275 3.66 15.38 19.09
N SER A 276 2.88 16.23 19.75
CA SER A 276 3.42 17.34 20.54
C SER A 276 3.56 16.88 21.97
N ALA A 277 4.61 17.32 22.68
CA ALA A 277 4.86 16.96 24.08
C ALA A 277 3.66 17.16 25.03
N ALA A 278 2.71 18.04 24.68
CA ALA A 278 1.49 18.29 25.47
C ALA A 278 0.35 17.28 25.26
N LYS A 279 0.39 16.43 24.22
CA LYS A 279 -0.70 15.49 23.93
C LYS A 279 -0.47 14.20 24.73
N THR A 280 -1.41 13.85 25.60
CA THR A 280 -1.37 12.60 26.37
C THR A 280 -1.80 11.38 25.55
N ALA A 281 -2.69 11.58 24.57
CA ALA A 281 -3.14 10.54 23.65
C ALA A 281 -3.30 11.07 22.23
N SER A 282 -3.14 10.21 21.24
CA SER A 282 -3.25 10.52 19.81
C SER A 282 -3.86 9.35 19.03
N SER A 283 -4.01 9.51 17.72
CA SER A 283 -4.43 8.42 16.83
C SER A 283 -3.23 7.92 16.02
N VAL A 284 -3.11 6.60 15.90
CA VAL A 284 -2.04 5.92 15.16
C VAL A 284 -2.63 5.23 13.93
N ILE A 285 -1.86 5.24 12.85
CA ILE A 285 -2.15 4.50 11.62
C ILE A 285 -1.32 3.22 11.68
N ILE A 286 -1.97 2.08 11.48
CA ILE A 286 -1.32 0.78 11.32
C ILE A 286 -1.70 0.25 9.95
N GLU A 287 -0.73 -0.03 9.08
CA GLU A 287 -1.00 -0.60 7.76
C GLU A 287 -0.66 -2.09 7.72
N PHE A 288 -1.70 -2.92 7.58
CA PHE A 288 -1.59 -4.36 7.48
C PHE A 288 -1.32 -4.81 6.04
N THR A 289 -0.74 -5.99 5.88
CA THR A 289 -0.48 -6.61 4.57
C THR A 289 -1.71 -7.25 3.96
N ARG A 290 -2.70 -7.67 4.78
CA ARG A 290 -3.93 -8.33 4.33
C ARG A 290 -5.18 -7.54 4.76
N PRO A 291 -6.20 -7.44 3.90
CA PRO A 291 -7.43 -6.73 4.24
C PRO A 291 -8.24 -7.46 5.32
N GLN A 292 -8.12 -8.80 5.40
CA GLN A 292 -8.83 -9.61 6.39
C GLN A 292 -8.37 -9.27 7.82
N ASP A 293 -7.06 -9.14 8.04
CA ASP A 293 -6.51 -8.79 9.36
C ASP A 293 -6.88 -7.37 9.76
N ALA A 294 -6.78 -6.42 8.81
CA ALA A 294 -7.20 -5.04 9.04
C ALA A 294 -8.68 -4.94 9.42
N ASN A 295 -9.55 -5.65 8.69
CA ASN A 295 -10.98 -5.67 8.97
C ASN A 295 -11.29 -6.35 10.31
N LYS A 296 -10.54 -7.41 10.67
CA LYS A 296 -10.69 -8.05 11.98
C LYS A 296 -10.33 -7.10 13.13
N ILE A 297 -9.26 -6.32 12.98
CA ILE A 297 -8.87 -5.27 13.94
C ILE A 297 -9.92 -4.16 14.00
N ILE A 298 -10.56 -3.79 12.87
CA ILE A 298 -11.66 -2.81 12.86
C ILE A 298 -12.87 -3.32 13.67
N ASP A 299 -13.15 -4.62 13.64
CA ASP A 299 -14.29 -5.21 14.36
C ASP A 299 -14.02 -5.45 15.85
N GLU A 300 -12.87 -6.04 16.19
CA GLU A 300 -12.53 -6.41 17.57
C GLU A 300 -11.92 -5.24 18.36
N GLY A 301 -11.33 -4.26 17.66
CA GLY A 301 -10.45 -3.26 18.23
C GLY A 301 -9.00 -3.73 18.29
N LEU A 302 -8.07 -2.79 18.47
CA LEU A 302 -6.66 -3.07 18.68
C LEU A 302 -6.42 -3.29 20.18
N ILE A 303 -5.82 -4.42 20.54
CA ILE A 303 -5.28 -4.64 21.89
C ILE A 303 -3.87 -4.06 21.94
N TRP A 304 -3.61 -3.20 22.91
CA TRP A 304 -2.28 -2.63 23.17
C TRP A 304 -2.08 -2.41 24.66
N GLN A 305 -1.02 -3.01 25.23
CA GLN A 305 -0.73 -2.98 26.67
C GLN A 305 -1.94 -3.44 27.51
N GLY A 306 -2.69 -4.42 27.00
CA GLY A 306 -3.88 -4.96 27.66
C GLY A 306 -5.14 -4.09 27.63
N GLU A 307 -5.11 -2.91 26.97
CA GLU A 307 -6.30 -2.08 26.73
C GLU A 307 -6.82 -2.29 25.30
N VAL A 308 -8.16 -2.24 25.12
CA VAL A 308 -8.80 -2.35 23.80
C VAL A 308 -9.11 -0.95 23.25
N PHE A 309 -8.57 -0.63 22.08
CA PHE A 309 -8.73 0.66 21.41
C PHE A 309 -9.68 0.56 20.21
N GLN A 310 -10.48 1.61 20.04
CA GLN A 310 -11.41 1.72 18.92
C GLN A 310 -10.67 1.96 17.60
N CYS A 311 -11.11 1.25 16.57
CA CYS A 311 -10.48 1.24 15.26
C CYS A 311 -11.48 1.62 14.16
N GLU A 312 -10.98 2.28 13.13
CA GLU A 312 -11.74 2.58 11.91
C GLU A 312 -10.88 2.42 10.67
N LEU A 313 -11.53 2.35 9.50
CA LEU A 313 -10.84 2.35 8.21
C LEU A 313 -10.00 3.63 8.05
N TYR A 314 -8.68 3.48 7.85
CA TYR A 314 -7.84 4.59 7.41
C TYR A 314 -7.91 4.73 5.88
N ASP A 315 -8.72 5.69 5.43
CA ASP A 315 -8.75 6.11 4.02
C ASP A 315 -7.89 7.36 3.81
N ARG A 316 -6.87 7.22 2.95
CA ARG A 316 -5.96 8.32 2.57
C ARG A 316 -6.69 9.48 1.86
N SER A 317 -7.89 9.25 1.30
CA SER A 317 -8.77 10.28 0.71
C SER A 317 -9.28 11.28 1.74
N CYS A 318 -9.45 10.80 2.97
CA CYS A 318 -10.00 11.56 4.08
C CYS A 318 -8.95 12.47 4.71
N ARG A 319 -7.77 12.62 4.10
CA ARG A 319 -6.69 13.46 4.60
C ARG A 319 -6.44 14.62 3.65
N LEU A 320 -6.51 15.84 4.18
CA LEU A 320 -6.13 17.02 3.44
C LEU A 320 -4.60 17.02 3.22
N ARG A 321 -4.17 16.87 1.98
CA ARG A 321 -2.75 16.92 1.59
C ARG A 321 -2.44 18.28 0.98
N GLN A 322 -1.57 19.04 1.64
CA GLN A 322 -1.04 20.29 1.08
C GLN A 322 0.39 20.05 0.60
N CYS A 323 0.65 20.40 -0.66
CA CYS A 323 1.97 20.34 -1.25
C CYS A 323 2.78 21.56 -0.80
N PHE A 324 3.85 21.38 -0.04
CA PHE A 324 4.69 22.52 0.40
C PHE A 324 5.60 23.08 -0.69
N ASN A 325 5.64 22.47 -1.88
CA ASN A 325 6.35 23.01 -3.04
C ASN A 325 5.51 24.10 -3.74
N CYS A 326 4.31 23.76 -4.21
CA CYS A 326 3.43 24.70 -4.92
C CYS A 326 2.31 25.32 -4.06
N GLN A 327 2.18 24.90 -2.80
CA GLN A 327 1.12 25.24 -1.84
C GLN A 327 -0.28 24.71 -2.16
N GLY A 328 -0.48 24.11 -3.33
CA GLY A 328 -1.74 23.49 -3.74
C GLY A 328 -2.12 22.24 -2.93
N TYR A 329 -3.35 21.77 -3.12
CA TYR A 329 -3.88 20.61 -2.42
C TYR A 329 -3.89 19.33 -3.29
N GLY A 330 -3.99 18.17 -2.65
CA GLY A 330 -4.19 16.87 -3.30
C GLY A 330 -2.92 16.08 -3.64
N HIS A 331 -1.73 16.66 -3.48
CA HIS A 331 -0.45 15.98 -3.75
C HIS A 331 0.64 16.42 -2.76
N ILE A 332 1.80 15.76 -2.81
CA ILE A 332 2.97 16.05 -1.97
C ILE A 332 4.12 16.62 -2.80
N GLY A 333 5.08 17.28 -2.13
CA GLY A 333 6.20 17.98 -2.78
C GLY A 333 7.02 17.09 -3.71
N THR A 334 7.29 15.85 -3.32
CA THR A 334 8.08 14.89 -4.12
C THR A 334 7.44 14.53 -5.47
N GLN A 335 6.13 14.73 -5.61
CA GLN A 335 5.36 14.46 -6.84
C GLN A 335 5.01 15.75 -7.60
N CYS A 336 5.43 16.91 -7.07
CA CYS A 336 5.07 18.22 -7.60
C CYS A 336 6.04 18.63 -8.71
N LYS A 337 5.52 18.77 -9.92
CA LYS A 337 6.24 19.34 -11.08
C LYS A 337 5.97 20.83 -11.30
N ALA A 338 5.14 21.43 -10.45
CA ALA A 338 4.83 22.86 -10.53
C ALA A 338 5.98 23.69 -9.96
N THR A 339 6.08 24.94 -10.44
CA THR A 339 7.04 25.92 -9.92
C THR A 339 6.83 26.13 -8.43
N MET A 340 7.93 26.24 -7.69
CA MET A 340 7.89 26.44 -6.26
C MET A 340 7.24 27.77 -5.89
N ARG A 341 6.46 27.78 -4.81
CA ARG A 341 5.76 28.95 -4.31
C ARG A 341 5.88 29.03 -2.81
N CYS A 342 6.27 30.19 -2.31
CA CYS A 342 6.37 30.47 -0.89
C CYS A 342 4.98 30.51 -0.24
N GLY A 343 4.81 29.80 0.88
CA GLY A 343 3.57 29.76 1.64
C GLY A 343 3.22 31.05 2.39
N TYR A 344 4.18 31.98 2.53
CA TYR A 344 3.95 33.27 3.18
C TYR A 344 3.62 34.40 2.21
N CYS A 345 4.27 34.46 1.04
CA CYS A 345 4.15 35.58 0.11
C CYS A 345 3.85 35.19 -1.36
N ALA A 346 3.67 33.91 -1.65
CA ALA A 346 3.38 33.36 -2.99
C ALA A 346 4.44 33.60 -4.09
N GLN A 347 5.63 34.09 -3.72
CA GLN A 347 6.77 34.28 -4.63
C GLN A 347 7.57 32.99 -4.85
N GLU A 348 8.44 32.98 -5.85
CA GLU A 348 9.21 31.80 -6.27
C GLU A 348 10.48 31.62 -5.42
N HIS A 349 10.31 31.07 -4.22
CA HIS A 349 11.39 30.61 -3.34
C HIS A 349 10.86 29.60 -2.32
N ALA A 350 11.76 28.88 -1.66
CA ALA A 350 11.39 27.99 -0.57
C ALA A 350 10.84 28.79 0.63
N SER A 351 9.73 28.34 1.22
CA SER A 351 9.10 29.05 2.35
C SER A 351 10.03 29.26 3.56
N ARG A 352 11.12 28.48 3.65
CA ARG A 352 12.16 28.60 4.70
C ARG A 352 13.04 29.82 4.51
N GLU A 353 13.28 30.21 3.26
CA GLU A 353 14.12 31.34 2.83
C GLU A 353 13.31 32.64 2.70
N CYS A 354 12.05 32.63 3.11
CA CYS A 354 11.19 33.78 2.92
C CYS A 354 11.65 34.96 3.79
N PRO A 355 12.03 36.11 3.19
CA PRO A 355 12.45 37.30 3.95
C PRO A 355 11.35 37.84 4.86
N THR A 356 10.10 37.62 4.43
CA THR A 356 8.90 38.13 5.11
C THR A 356 8.36 37.17 6.17
N LYS A 357 9.07 36.09 6.52
CA LYS A 357 8.55 35.04 7.42
C LYS A 357 8.15 35.60 8.80
N SER A 358 9.08 36.27 9.48
CA SER A 358 8.93 36.83 10.83
C SER A 358 8.41 38.26 10.84
N ASP A 359 8.48 38.96 9.71
CA ASP A 359 7.98 40.31 9.60
C ASP A 359 6.44 40.32 9.58
N LYS A 360 5.85 40.98 10.58
CA LYS A 360 4.41 41.18 10.71
C LYS A 360 3.91 42.41 9.96
N SER A 361 4.81 43.31 9.55
CA SER A 361 4.47 44.52 8.78
C SER A 361 4.15 44.18 7.32
N VAL A 362 4.73 43.10 6.79
CA VAL A 362 4.49 42.66 5.41
C VAL A 362 3.25 41.78 5.32
N SER A 363 2.29 42.21 4.50
CA SER A 363 1.07 41.44 4.24
C SER A 363 1.40 40.07 3.64
N LYS A 364 0.93 39.01 4.29
CA LYS A 364 1.02 37.65 3.75
C LYS A 364 0.15 37.53 2.51
N LYS A 365 0.52 36.61 1.61
CA LYS A 365 -0.23 36.34 0.39
C LYS A 365 -0.32 34.84 0.15
N CYS A 366 -1.54 34.35 0.03
CA CYS A 366 -1.82 32.94 -0.21
C CYS A 366 -1.57 32.59 -1.67
N ALA A 367 -0.75 31.58 -1.93
CA ALA A 367 -0.48 31.11 -3.30
C ALA A 367 -1.72 30.49 -3.99
N ASN A 368 -2.71 30.01 -3.22
CA ASN A 368 -3.91 29.36 -3.76
C ASN A 368 -5.02 30.37 -4.09
N CYS A 369 -5.51 31.08 -3.07
CA CYS A 369 -6.65 31.99 -3.23
C CYS A 369 -6.25 33.46 -3.42
N ARG A 370 -4.94 33.76 -3.39
CA ARG A 370 -4.38 35.13 -3.49
C ARG A 370 -4.78 36.10 -2.37
N GLY A 371 -5.46 35.62 -1.33
CA GLY A 371 -5.87 36.42 -0.17
C GLY A 371 -4.73 36.75 0.82
N GLY A 372 -5.00 37.71 1.72
CA GLY A 372 -4.07 38.25 2.70
C GLY A 372 -3.77 37.35 3.90
N HIS A 373 -3.28 36.13 3.67
CA HIS A 373 -2.97 35.13 4.71
C HIS A 373 -1.97 34.09 4.19
N GLU A 374 -1.40 33.28 5.08
CA GLU A 374 -0.51 32.17 4.72
C GLU A 374 -1.26 31.03 4.02
N ALA A 375 -0.58 30.29 3.16
CA ALA A 375 -1.21 29.28 2.32
C ALA A 375 -1.93 28.14 3.07
N TRP A 376 -1.60 27.91 4.35
CA TRP A 376 -2.24 26.92 5.22
C TRP A 376 -3.32 27.51 6.15
N SER A 377 -3.63 28.80 6.04
CA SER A 377 -4.61 29.46 6.89
C SER A 377 -5.99 28.82 6.77
N LYS A 378 -6.66 28.62 7.91
CA LYS A 378 -8.05 28.12 7.98
C LYS A 378 -9.06 29.09 7.36
N GLN A 379 -8.68 30.35 7.17
CA GLN A 379 -9.52 31.37 6.56
C GLN A 379 -9.53 31.27 5.03
N CYS A 380 -8.58 30.55 4.42
CA CYS A 380 -8.48 30.38 2.97
C CYS A 380 -9.72 29.67 2.38
N ALA A 381 -10.39 30.32 1.41
CA ALA A 381 -11.55 29.74 0.73
C ALA A 381 -11.22 28.41 0.06
N THR A 382 -10.13 28.35 -0.71
CA THR A 382 -9.66 27.11 -1.35
C THR A 382 -9.41 25.99 -0.34
N ARG A 383 -8.87 26.30 0.86
CA ARG A 383 -8.67 25.30 1.92
C ARG A 383 -10.01 24.78 2.45
N LYS A 384 -10.99 25.66 2.63
CA LYS A 384 -12.33 25.30 3.11
C LYS A 384 -13.03 24.37 2.10
N ASP A 385 -12.92 24.65 0.81
CA ASP A 385 -13.50 23.83 -0.25
C ASP A 385 -12.87 22.43 -0.27
N GLU A 386 -11.54 22.35 -0.20
CA GLU A 386 -10.83 21.06 -0.13
C GLU A 386 -11.13 20.28 1.16
N MET A 387 -11.27 20.98 2.29
CA MET A 387 -11.70 20.38 3.54
C MET A 387 -13.14 19.86 3.45
N ALA A 388 -14.04 20.56 2.75
CA ALA A 388 -15.40 20.09 2.52
C ALA A 388 -15.41 18.79 1.69
N LYS A 389 -14.56 18.70 0.66
CA LYS A 389 -14.38 17.45 -0.12
C LYS A 389 -13.88 16.30 0.76
N VAL A 390 -12.91 16.56 1.63
CA VAL A 390 -12.38 15.59 2.59
C VAL A 390 -13.48 15.10 3.55
N LYS A 391 -14.29 16.02 4.10
CA LYS A 391 -15.43 15.66 4.96
C LYS A 391 -16.48 14.83 4.23
N ALA A 392 -16.79 15.18 2.98
CA ALA A 392 -17.71 14.41 2.16
C ALA A 392 -17.17 12.99 1.91
N ALA A 393 -15.89 12.86 1.56
CA ALA A 393 -15.23 11.57 1.39
C ALA A 393 -15.30 10.73 2.67
N TYR A 394 -15.03 11.33 3.83
CA TYR A 394 -15.14 10.66 5.14
C TYR A 394 -16.57 10.20 5.44
N ALA A 395 -17.59 10.98 5.10
CA ALA A 395 -18.98 10.61 5.31
C ALA A 395 -19.42 9.43 4.40
N THR A 396 -18.87 9.34 3.19
CA THR A 396 -19.20 8.30 2.22
C THR A 396 -18.28 7.08 2.26
N ARG A 397 -17.24 7.09 3.08
CA ARG A 397 -16.24 6.01 3.10
C ARG A 397 -16.88 4.70 3.57
N PRO A 398 -16.45 3.55 3.02
CA PRO A 398 -16.90 2.26 3.52
C PRO A 398 -16.40 2.02 4.95
N ARG A 399 -17.06 1.11 5.66
CA ARG A 399 -16.62 0.71 7.00
C ARG A 399 -15.37 -0.18 6.98
N TYR A 400 -15.19 -0.96 5.91
CA TYR A 400 -14.18 -2.00 5.80
C TYR A 400 -13.35 -1.84 4.52
N HIS A 401 -12.14 -2.38 4.54
CA HIS A 401 -11.37 -2.62 3.32
C HIS A 401 -12.09 -3.66 2.46
N LEU A 402 -12.08 -3.45 1.15
CA LEU A 402 -12.59 -4.44 0.22
C LEU A 402 -11.72 -5.68 0.28
N VAL A 403 -12.34 -6.84 0.53
CA VAL A 403 -11.67 -8.14 0.44
C VAL A 403 -11.95 -8.70 -0.96
N PRO A 404 -10.93 -8.88 -1.81
CA PRO A 404 -11.09 -9.60 -3.06
C PRO A 404 -11.62 -11.01 -2.78
N GLN A 405 -12.80 -11.36 -3.31
CA GLN A 405 -13.24 -12.74 -3.29
C GLN A 405 -12.46 -13.50 -4.38
N GLY A 406 -11.58 -14.41 -3.96
CA GLY A 406 -11.08 -15.45 -4.85
C GLY A 406 -12.27 -16.25 -5.36
N ASN A 407 -12.28 -16.60 -6.64
CA ASN A 407 -13.39 -17.30 -7.31
C ASN A 407 -13.88 -18.49 -6.47
N ALA A 408 -14.96 -18.31 -5.71
CA ALA A 408 -15.77 -19.42 -5.27
C ALA A 408 -16.41 -20.00 -6.53
N THR A 409 -16.16 -21.28 -6.77
CA THR A 409 -16.70 -22.07 -7.86
C THR A 409 -18.19 -21.78 -8.00
N ILE A 410 -18.57 -21.13 -9.11
CA ILE A 410 -19.98 -20.99 -9.50
C ILE A 410 -20.41 -22.40 -9.92
N ASN A 411 -20.84 -23.20 -8.95
CA ASN A 411 -21.68 -24.35 -9.23
C ASN A 411 -23.02 -23.78 -9.68
N GLN A 412 -23.22 -23.85 -11.00
CA GLN A 412 -24.44 -23.49 -11.69
C GLN A 412 -25.62 -24.23 -11.05
N THR A 413 -26.55 -23.47 -10.49
CA THR A 413 -27.96 -23.83 -10.54
C THR A 413 -28.64 -22.70 -11.29
N ASN A 414 -28.87 -22.95 -12.58
CA ASN A 414 -29.64 -22.07 -13.46
C ASN A 414 -31.05 -21.87 -12.89
N PRO A 415 -31.56 -20.64 -12.74
CA PRO A 415 -32.98 -20.39 -12.86
C PRO A 415 -33.30 -20.24 -14.35
N SER A 416 -34.01 -21.22 -14.88
CA SER A 416 -34.56 -21.23 -16.24
C SER A 416 -35.31 -19.94 -16.52
N MET A 417 -34.97 -19.30 -17.64
CA MET A 417 -35.72 -18.21 -18.24
C MET A 417 -37.17 -18.65 -18.50
N SER A 418 -38.14 -17.97 -17.88
CA SER A 418 -39.53 -18.03 -18.33
C SER A 418 -39.73 -17.00 -19.45
N THR A 419 -39.82 -17.50 -20.67
CA THR A 419 -40.33 -16.78 -21.83
C THR A 419 -41.77 -16.35 -21.56
N GLN A 420 -42.09 -15.08 -21.82
CA GLN A 420 -43.47 -14.59 -21.87
C GLN A 420 -44.16 -15.17 -23.11
N GLU A 421 -45.24 -15.92 -22.92
CA GLU A 421 -46.30 -16.06 -23.91
C GLU A 421 -47.66 -15.74 -23.28
N LYS A 422 -48.42 -14.91 -23.99
CA LYS A 422 -49.78 -14.50 -23.66
C LYS A 422 -50.77 -15.62 -23.98
N ALA A 423 -51.77 -15.73 -23.10
CA ALA A 423 -53.18 -16.10 -23.30
C ALA A 423 -53.56 -17.05 -24.46
N VAL A 424 -54.26 -18.14 -24.14
CA VAL A 424 -55.74 -18.27 -24.23
C VAL A 424 -56.12 -19.59 -23.55
N GLY A 425 -57.18 -19.56 -22.74
CA GLY A 425 -57.64 -20.71 -21.96
C GLY A 425 -58.36 -21.77 -22.79
N ASN A 426 -58.53 -22.93 -22.18
CA ASN A 426 -59.69 -23.80 -22.34
C ASN A 426 -59.74 -24.79 -21.17
N ASN A 427 -60.81 -24.70 -20.38
CA ASN A 427 -61.26 -25.75 -19.48
C ASN A 427 -62.58 -26.31 -20.04
N ALA A 428 -62.62 -27.61 -20.27
CA ALA A 428 -63.80 -28.47 -20.37
C ALA A 428 -63.25 -29.89 -20.62
N ARG A 429 -63.68 -30.98 -19.99
CA ARG A 429 -64.92 -31.28 -19.26
C ARG A 429 -64.76 -32.66 -18.61
N GLU A 430 -65.50 -32.87 -17.52
CA GLU A 430 -66.25 -34.08 -17.13
C GLU A 430 -65.49 -35.43 -16.97
N GLY A 431 -65.70 -36.24 -15.94
CA GLY A 431 -66.84 -36.31 -15.04
C GLY A 431 -66.68 -37.26 -13.84
N VAL A 432 -67.63 -37.01 -12.94
CA VAL A 432 -68.22 -37.81 -11.84
C VAL A 432 -68.60 -39.23 -12.38
N PRO A 433 -68.63 -40.35 -11.61
CA PRO A 433 -69.38 -40.43 -10.36
C PRO A 433 -68.85 -41.30 -9.20
N SER A 434 -69.35 -40.89 -8.03
CA SER A 434 -69.52 -41.62 -6.77
C SER A 434 -70.12 -43.01 -6.96
N LEU A 435 -69.66 -43.98 -6.15
CA LEU A 435 -70.47 -44.97 -5.43
C LEU A 435 -69.58 -45.68 -4.38
N ALA A 436 -69.88 -45.44 -3.10
CA ALA A 436 -69.54 -46.37 -2.01
C ALA A 436 -70.65 -47.45 -1.96
N PRO A 437 -70.47 -48.65 -1.34
CA PRO A 437 -70.39 -48.75 0.12
C PRO A 437 -69.53 -49.91 0.67
N SER A 438 -69.07 -49.81 1.92
CA SER A 438 -69.36 -50.78 3.00
C SER A 438 -68.52 -50.52 4.26
N CYS A 439 -69.22 -50.66 5.38
CA CYS A 439 -68.81 -50.46 6.76
C CYS A 439 -68.17 -51.73 7.35
N VAL A 440 -67.17 -51.58 8.22
CA VAL A 440 -67.06 -52.36 9.47
C VAL A 440 -66.47 -51.47 10.57
N GLN A 441 -67.22 -51.32 11.66
CA GLN A 441 -66.77 -50.72 12.92
C GLN A 441 -66.11 -51.79 13.81
N HIS A 442 -65.12 -51.40 14.60
CA HIS A 442 -65.02 -51.87 15.98
C HIS A 442 -64.60 -50.72 16.90
N ASN A 443 -65.36 -50.61 17.98
CA ASN A 443 -65.38 -49.56 18.99
C ASN A 443 -64.50 -49.94 20.19
N ARG A 444 -63.92 -48.96 20.90
CA ARG A 444 -63.97 -48.82 22.38
C ARG A 444 -63.41 -47.47 22.86
N GLN A 445 -64.34 -46.59 23.25
CA GLN A 445 -64.42 -45.64 24.40
C GLN A 445 -63.16 -45.48 25.28
N GLY A 446 -62.77 -44.35 25.89
CA GLY A 446 -63.30 -43.02 26.24
C GLY A 446 -62.23 -42.40 27.20
N ARG A 447 -62.16 -41.14 27.66
CA ARG A 447 -63.14 -40.08 27.93
C ARG A 447 -62.35 -38.84 28.44
N SER A 448 -62.58 -37.66 27.84
CA SER A 448 -62.85 -36.32 28.47
C SER A 448 -61.89 -35.72 29.53
N ARG A 449 -61.71 -34.41 29.74
CA ARG A 449 -62.29 -33.14 29.25
C ARG A 449 -61.40 -31.99 29.80
N SER A 450 -61.44 -30.87 29.07
CA SER A 450 -60.92 -29.50 29.27
C SER A 450 -61.45 -28.79 30.56
N PRO A 451 -61.38 -27.44 30.77
CA PRO A 451 -60.74 -26.34 30.02
C PRO A 451 -60.12 -25.18 30.87
N THR A 452 -59.48 -24.28 30.12
CA THR A 452 -59.17 -22.86 30.34
C THR A 452 -60.17 -22.01 31.16
N LYS A 453 -59.66 -21.02 31.91
CA LYS A 453 -60.23 -19.67 31.95
C LYS A 453 -59.26 -18.59 32.48
N ARG A 454 -59.25 -17.47 31.75
CA ARG A 454 -58.62 -16.17 32.03
C ARG A 454 -59.28 -15.47 33.24
N GLY A 455 -58.49 -14.68 33.97
CA GLY A 455 -58.95 -13.69 34.95
C GLY A 455 -57.88 -12.62 35.18
N GLN A 456 -58.31 -11.36 35.30
CA GLN A 456 -57.52 -10.13 35.21
C GLN A 456 -56.80 -9.72 36.53
N LYS A 457 -55.61 -9.11 36.37
CA LYS A 457 -55.16 -7.82 36.93
C LYS A 457 -55.34 -7.52 38.44
N ARG A 458 -54.21 -7.49 39.18
CA ARG A 458 -53.73 -6.46 40.16
C ARG A 458 -52.55 -7.06 40.95
N ALA A 459 -51.33 -6.53 40.86
CA ALA A 459 -50.79 -5.46 41.71
C ALA A 459 -50.91 -5.77 43.22
N ILE A 460 -49.79 -6.01 43.90
CA ILE A 460 -49.28 -5.21 45.03
C ILE A 460 -47.89 -5.71 45.46
N SER A 461 -47.11 -4.73 45.86
CA SER A 461 -45.74 -4.67 46.34
C SER A 461 -45.39 -5.48 47.58
N GLY A 462 -44.08 -5.59 47.79
CA GLY A 462 -43.40 -5.79 49.07
C GLY A 462 -42.60 -7.09 49.10
N SER A 463 -41.40 -7.19 49.65
CA SER A 463 -40.45 -6.24 50.25
C SER A 463 -39.33 -7.12 50.83
N ASN A 464 -38.11 -6.59 50.85
CA ASN A 464 -36.95 -7.00 51.68
C ASN A 464 -36.25 -8.32 51.28
N LEU A 465 -35.02 -8.26 50.77
CA LEU A 465 -33.74 -8.01 51.45
C LEU A 465 -33.25 -9.24 52.24
N ALA A 466 -32.32 -9.99 51.66
CA ALA A 466 -31.39 -10.86 52.37
C ALA A 466 -30.13 -11.10 51.53
N SER A 467 -29.01 -11.15 52.25
CA SER A 467 -27.62 -11.12 51.78
C SER A 467 -27.05 -12.52 51.47
N LEU A 468 -26.04 -12.54 50.60
CA LEU A 468 -24.75 -13.27 50.66
C LEU A 468 -24.71 -14.67 51.30
N ASP A 469 -24.42 -15.72 50.51
CA ASP A 469 -23.07 -16.32 50.38
C ASP A 469 -23.08 -17.72 49.69
N ASP A 470 -22.30 -17.80 48.61
CA ASP A 470 -21.26 -18.81 48.31
C ASP A 470 -21.52 -20.26 47.76
N VAL A 471 -20.75 -20.54 46.68
CA VAL A 471 -20.10 -21.78 46.18
C VAL A 471 -20.81 -22.82 45.23
N GLU A 472 -20.16 -22.96 44.05
CA GLU A 472 -19.95 -24.11 43.12
C GLU A 472 -20.89 -24.49 41.93
N ASN A 473 -20.38 -24.16 40.72
CA ASN A 473 -20.24 -24.93 39.45
C ASN A 473 -21.32 -25.94 38.99
N GLU A 474 -21.94 -25.74 37.81
CA GLU A 474 -21.53 -26.33 36.50
C GLU A 474 -22.57 -25.99 35.39
N VAL A 475 -22.17 -26.18 34.14
CA VAL A 475 -22.57 -25.56 32.86
C VAL A 475 -23.90 -26.04 32.25
N THR A 476 -24.65 -25.15 31.58
CA THR A 476 -25.40 -25.47 30.35
C THR A 476 -25.64 -24.22 29.47
N VAL A 477 -25.40 -24.39 28.17
CA VAL A 477 -25.39 -23.38 27.10
C VAL A 477 -26.73 -23.35 26.36
N SER A 478 -27.16 -22.14 25.92
CA SER A 478 -28.04 -21.79 24.78
C SER A 478 -29.22 -20.90 25.21
N THR A 479 -29.67 -19.86 24.51
CA THR A 479 -29.32 -19.16 23.26
C THR A 479 -30.23 -17.92 23.23
N GLY A 480 -29.74 -16.80 22.68
CA GLY A 480 -30.62 -15.79 22.10
C GLY A 480 -30.83 -14.50 22.90
N SER A 481 -29.98 -13.51 22.66
CA SER A 481 -30.41 -12.11 22.75
C SER A 481 -29.60 -11.24 21.80
N ARG A 482 -30.27 -10.77 20.74
CA ARG A 482 -29.73 -9.80 19.78
C ARG A 482 -29.50 -8.47 20.51
N ARG A 483 -28.23 -8.07 20.68
CA ARG A 483 -27.87 -6.71 21.12
C ARG A 483 -28.11 -5.69 19.99
N PRO A 484 -28.62 -4.49 20.29
CA PRO A 484 -29.00 -3.51 19.28
C PRO A 484 -27.79 -2.89 18.58
N GLN A 485 -27.89 -2.73 17.26
CA GLN A 485 -26.94 -1.96 16.45
C GLN A 485 -26.90 -0.51 16.95
N ARG A 486 -25.73 -0.05 17.41
CA ARG A 486 -25.47 1.37 17.64
C ARG A 486 -25.03 2.02 16.33
N THR A 487 -25.79 2.99 15.85
CA THR A 487 -25.36 3.92 14.81
C THR A 487 -24.25 4.80 15.39
N ILE A 488 -23.03 4.65 14.89
CA ILE A 488 -21.86 5.40 15.36
C ILE A 488 -21.90 6.78 14.70
N ALA A 489 -22.15 7.82 15.49
CA ALA A 489 -21.94 9.21 15.09
C ALA A 489 -20.43 9.54 15.14
N PRO A 490 -19.90 10.35 14.21
CA PRO A 490 -18.48 10.69 14.18
C PRO A 490 -18.04 11.38 15.48
N SER A 491 -16.96 10.89 16.10
CA SER A 491 -16.41 11.56 17.28
C SER A 491 -15.84 12.92 16.89
N ARG A 492 -16.12 13.95 17.71
CA ARG A 492 -15.61 15.33 17.51
C ARG A 492 -14.08 15.37 17.29
N ARG A 493 -13.35 14.43 17.90
CA ARG A 493 -11.89 14.27 17.79
C ARG A 493 -11.42 13.79 16.42
N ALA A 494 -12.22 12.97 15.71
CA ALA A 494 -11.86 12.51 14.36
C ALA A 494 -11.85 13.69 13.36
N LEU A 495 -12.83 14.60 13.46
CA LEU A 495 -12.89 15.80 12.62
C LEU A 495 -11.76 16.80 12.92
N GLU A 496 -11.35 16.91 14.18
CA GLU A 496 -10.24 17.77 14.60
C GLU A 496 -8.86 17.21 14.18
N ALA A 497 -8.73 15.88 14.00
CA ALA A 497 -7.50 15.23 13.56
C ALA A 497 -7.25 15.31 12.03
N LEU A 498 -8.30 15.59 11.23
CA LEU A 498 -8.17 15.85 9.78
C LEU A 498 -7.54 17.22 9.48
N ASP A 499 -7.48 18.09 10.48
CA ASP A 499 -6.82 19.40 10.45
C ASP A 499 -5.32 19.25 10.75
N THR A 500 -4.56 18.67 9.82
CA THR A 500 -3.09 18.68 9.91
C THR A 500 -2.57 20.10 9.65
N ASN A 501 -2.42 20.91 10.71
CA ASN A 501 -1.44 22.00 10.89
C ASN A 501 -1.70 22.77 12.21
N SER A 502 -1.74 22.07 13.35
CA SER A 502 -1.66 22.75 14.66
C SER A 502 -0.22 22.71 15.17
N ALA A 503 0.54 23.76 14.86
CA ALA A 503 1.71 24.17 15.62
C ALA A 503 1.56 25.65 16.01
N ARG A 504 1.15 25.83 17.28
CA ARG A 504 1.27 26.98 18.21
C ARG A 504 0.88 28.40 17.74
N LEU A 505 -0.12 28.95 18.44
CA LEU A 505 -0.20 30.35 18.84
C LEU A 505 -0.13 30.41 20.39
N HIS A 506 0.65 31.39 20.88
CA HIS A 506 0.85 31.86 22.26
C HIS A 506 1.91 31.19 23.17
N GLY A 507 2.82 32.04 23.66
CA GLY A 507 3.82 31.80 24.71
C GLY A 507 5.11 32.60 24.45
N SER A 508 5.40 33.62 25.27
CA SER A 508 6.50 34.58 25.11
C SER A 508 7.88 34.03 25.50
N TYR A 509 8.97 34.53 24.88
CA TYR A 509 10.42 34.51 25.26
C TYR A 509 11.01 33.16 25.78
N LYS A 510 12.11 32.59 25.28
CA LYS A 510 13.45 33.08 24.93
C LYS A 510 14.07 32.15 23.88
N ALA A 511 15.04 32.68 23.14
CA ALA A 511 15.83 31.96 22.15
C ALA A 511 16.63 30.82 22.77
N GLU A 512 16.62 29.65 22.11
CA GLU A 512 17.79 28.76 22.00
C GLU A 512 17.52 27.73 20.90
N ASN A 513 18.62 27.33 20.25
CA ASN A 513 18.74 26.68 18.96
C ASN A 513 17.91 25.39 18.79
N MET A 514 17.40 25.16 17.59
CA MET A 514 17.11 23.80 17.12
C MET A 514 17.60 23.64 15.68
N ASP A 515 18.72 22.93 15.58
CA ASP A 515 19.29 22.35 14.38
C ASP A 515 18.26 21.51 13.63
N VAL A 516 18.22 21.71 12.32
CA VAL A 516 17.40 20.96 11.38
C VAL A 516 18.35 20.02 10.64
N ASP A 517 18.55 18.83 11.19
CA ASP A 517 19.14 17.74 10.42
C ASP A 517 18.08 17.06 9.56
N ASN A 518 18.31 17.19 8.25
CA ASN A 518 17.77 16.33 7.21
C ASN A 518 18.32 14.91 7.41
N ARG A 519 17.47 13.89 7.44
CA ARG A 519 17.78 12.63 6.77
C ARG A 519 16.54 12.06 6.08
N GLU A 520 16.67 12.02 4.75
CA GLU A 520 16.23 11.02 3.75
C GLU A 520 14.77 10.55 3.69
#